data_AF-A0A847ACT0-F1
#
_entry.id   AF-A0A847ACT0-F1
#
_cell.length_a   1.000
_cell.length_b   1.000
_cell.length_c   1.000
_cell.angle_alpha   90.00
_cell.angle_beta   90.00
_cell.angle_gamma   90.00
#
_symmetry.space_group_name_H-M   'P 1'
#
loop_
_entity.id
_entity.type
_entity.pdbx_description
1 polymer ?
#
loop_
_entity_poly.entity_id
_entity_poly.type
_entity_poly.pdbx_seq_one_letter_code
_entity_poly.pdbx_strand_id
1 'polypeptide(L)' 'LFNLREGLDPLKEDTLPDRLLKEPIPDGPSKGMISRLPEMLPAYYKYRGWDEKGIPTAEKLEELGLK' A
#
# COMPACT_ATOMS: atom_id res chain seq x y z
N LEU A 1 11.33 13.14 1.49
CA LEU A 1 10.75 11.83 1.89
C LEU A 1 11.87 10.84 2.15
N PHE A 2 11.92 10.22 3.33
CA PHE A 2 13.05 9.38 3.74
C PHE A 2 13.08 8.02 3.01
N ASN A 3 12.07 7.15 3.19
CA ASN A 3 12.11 5.78 2.65
C ASN A 3 12.31 5.74 1.11
N LEU A 4 11.64 6.62 0.37
CA LEU A 4 11.81 6.72 -1.09
C LEU A 4 13.23 7.14 -1.49
N ARG A 5 13.89 7.99 -0.70
CA ARG A 5 15.29 8.38 -0.93
C ARG A 5 16.25 7.23 -0.64
N GLU A 6 15.95 6.42 0.37
CA GLU A 6 16.75 5.25 0.76
C GLU A 6 16.50 4.02 -0.13
N GLY A 7 15.65 4.13 -1.16
CA GLY A 7 15.47 3.10 -2.18
C GLY A 7 14.28 2.17 -1.99
N LEU A 8 13.36 2.47 -1.07
CA LEU A 8 12.08 1.74 -0.99
C LEU A 8 11.34 1.85 -2.33
N ASP A 9 10.90 0.71 -2.88
CA ASP A 9 10.02 0.61 -4.03
C ASP A 9 8.61 0.20 -3.59
N PRO A 10 7.66 1.15 -3.43
CA PRO A 10 6.32 0.84 -2.91
C PRO A 10 5.60 -0.24 -3.72
N LEU A 11 5.78 -0.29 -5.03
CA LEU A 11 5.10 -1.27 -5.90
C LEU A 11 5.57 -2.71 -5.64
N LYS A 12 6.75 -2.89 -5.06
CA LYS A 12 7.30 -4.21 -4.70
C LYS A 12 7.19 -4.50 -3.21
N GLU A 13 7.29 -3.46 -2.38
CA GLU A 13 7.50 -3.60 -0.94
C GLU A 13 6.25 -3.29 -0.10
N ASP A 14 5.27 -2.53 -0.60
CA ASP A 14 3.98 -2.33 0.07
C ASP A 14 3.07 -3.54 -0.16
N THR A 15 3.49 -4.69 0.36
CA THR A 15 2.80 -5.96 0.21
C THR A 15 2.76 -6.74 1.52
N LEU A 16 2.10 -7.88 1.50
CA LEU A 16 2.05 -8.85 2.61
C LEU A 16 2.75 -10.14 2.17
N PRO A 17 3.18 -10.98 3.13
CA PRO A 17 3.62 -12.34 2.82
C PRO A 17 2.58 -13.10 2.01
N ASP A 18 3.03 -13.92 1.06
CA ASP A 18 2.19 -14.68 0.13
C ASP A 18 1.10 -15.49 0.82
N ARG A 19 1.40 -16.05 2.01
CA ARG A 19 0.41 -16.75 2.85
C ARG A 19 -0.85 -15.93 3.06
N LEU A 20 -0.75 -14.63 3.33
CA LEU A 20 -1.91 -13.78 3.62
C LEU A 20 -2.67 -13.37 2.35
N LEU A 21 -2.01 -13.39 1.20
CA LEU A 21 -2.57 -12.97 -0.08
C LEU A 21 -3.16 -14.14 -0.88
N LYS A 22 -2.67 -15.36 -0.66
CA LYS A 22 -2.95 -16.52 -1.51
C LYS A 22 -3.50 -17.73 -0.76
N GLU A 23 -3.17 -17.89 0.52
CA GLU A 23 -3.64 -19.05 1.31
C GLU A 23 -4.90 -18.66 2.09
N PRO A 24 -6.07 -19.26 1.79
CA PRO A 24 -7.29 -18.98 2.52
C PRO A 24 -7.18 -19.43 3.98
N ILE A 25 -7.81 -18.68 4.88
CA ILE A 25 -7.88 -19.05 6.29
C ILE A 25 -8.52 -20.45 6.41
N PRO A 26 -7.90 -21.40 7.13
CA PRO A 26 -8.31 -22.80 7.11
C PRO A 26 -9.60 -23.08 7.88
N ASP A 27 -9.86 -22.33 8.96
CA ASP A 27 -11.01 -22.57 9.84
C ASP A 27 -11.46 -21.30 10.60
N GLY A 28 -12.61 -21.39 11.26
CA GLY A 28 -13.22 -20.31 12.03
C GLY A 28 -14.13 -19.38 11.20
N PRO A 29 -14.63 -18.27 11.78
CA PRO A 29 -15.61 -17.39 11.14
C PRO A 29 -15.15 -16.75 9.83
N SER A 30 -13.84 -16.61 9.66
CA SER A 30 -13.20 -16.03 8.46
C SER A 30 -12.62 -17.08 7.53
N LYS A 31 -13.00 -18.36 7.69
CA LYS A 31 -12.59 -19.47 6.82
C LYS A 31 -12.80 -19.12 5.34
N GLY A 32 -11.80 -19.42 4.51
CA GLY A 32 -11.84 -19.16 3.08
C GLY A 32 -11.47 -17.73 2.68
N MET A 33 -11.32 -16.80 3.63
CA MET A 33 -10.92 -15.43 3.32
C MET A 33 -9.41 -15.32 3.08
N ILE A 34 -9.04 -14.42 2.17
CA ILE A 34 -7.67 -13.93 1.93
C ILE A 34 -7.66 -12.40 2.07
N SER A 35 -6.48 -11.80 2.27
CA SER A 35 -6.33 -10.35 2.28
C SER A 35 -6.58 -9.77 0.89
N ARG A 36 -7.44 -8.76 0.80
CA ARG A 36 -7.74 -8.01 -0.44
C ARG A 36 -6.85 -6.78 -0.60
N LEU A 37 -5.60 -6.84 -0.09
CA LEU A 37 -4.65 -5.74 -0.18
C LEU A 37 -4.48 -5.18 -1.60
N PRO A 38 -4.41 -6.00 -2.68
CA PRO A 38 -4.26 -5.47 -4.05
C PRO A 38 -5.40 -4.53 -4.47
N GLU A 39 -6.57 -4.67 -3.86
CA GLU A 39 -7.74 -3.83 -4.15
C GLU A 39 -7.76 -2.57 -3.29
N MET A 40 -7.27 -2.67 -2.05
CA MET A 40 -7.28 -1.56 -1.09
C MET A 40 -6.11 -0.59 -1.29
N LEU A 41 -4.94 -1.09 -1.71
CA LEU A 41 -3.72 -0.29 -1.79
C LEU A 41 -3.83 0.89 -2.79
N PRO A 42 -4.39 0.72 -4.00
CA PRO A 42 -4.58 1.86 -4.91
C PRO A 42 -5.54 2.92 -4.34
N ALA A 43 -6.60 2.48 -3.66
CA ALA A 43 -7.55 3.39 -3.00
C ALA A 43 -6.89 4.15 -1.85
N TYR A 44 -6.00 3.49 -1.10
CA TYR A 44 -5.23 4.12 -0.03
C TYR A 44 -4.28 5.20 -0.56
N TYR A 45 -3.52 4.92 -1.64
CA TYR A 45 -2.64 5.94 -2.23
C TYR A 45 -3.42 7.16 -2.71
N LYS A 46 -4.55 6.94 -3.40
CA LYS A 46 -5.43 8.02 -3.83
C LYS A 46 -5.93 8.84 -2.64
N TYR A 47 -6.39 8.19 -1.58
CA TYR A 47 -6.85 8.85 -0.35
C TYR A 47 -5.74 9.69 0.32
N ARG A 48 -4.49 9.24 0.25
CA ARG A 48 -3.33 9.94 0.81
C ARG A 48 -2.83 11.11 -0.05
N GLY A 49 -3.39 11.32 -1.24
CA GLY A 49 -2.87 12.28 -2.22
C GLY A 49 -1.54 11.82 -2.83
N TRP A 50 -1.36 10.51 -2.97
CA TRP A 50 -0.19 9.90 -3.61
C TRP A 50 -0.57 9.41 -5.00
N ASP A 51 0.41 9.23 -5.87
CA ASP A 51 0.21 8.67 -7.20
C ASP A 51 0.07 7.15 -7.17
N GLU A 52 -0.18 6.54 -8.33
CA GLU A 52 -0.35 5.09 -8.49
C GLU A 52 0.91 4.28 -8.15
N LYS A 53 2.07 4.95 -8.03
CA LYS A 53 3.35 4.34 -7.64
C LYS A 53 3.60 4.44 -6.12
N GLY A 54 2.64 4.94 -5.36
CA GLY A 54 2.78 5.14 -3.91
C GLY A 54 3.66 6.33 -3.54
N ILE A 55 3.85 7.29 -4.47
CA ILE A 55 4.69 8.47 -4.25
C ILE A 55 3.80 9.68 -3.95
N PRO A 56 4.05 10.42 -2.85
CA PRO A 56 3.32 11.66 -2.56
C PRO A 56 3.44 12.67 -3.71
N THR A 57 2.31 13.21 -4.16
CA THR A 57 2.31 14.18 -5.27
C THR A 57 2.93 15.52 -4.85
N ALA A 58 3.33 16.32 -5.83
CA ALA A 58 3.86 17.66 -5.57
C ALA A 58 2.86 18.57 -4.85
N GLU A 59 1.56 18.44 -5.16
CA GLU A 59 0.47 19.13 -4.47
C GLU A 59 0.43 18.73 -2.99
N LYS A 60 0.50 17.43 -2.69
CA LYS A 60 0.48 16.95 -1.32
C LYS A 60 1.72 17.39 -0.53
N LEU A 61 2.89 17.43 -1.16
CA LEU A 61 4.10 17.93 -0.54
C LEU A 61 4.03 19.42 -0.21
N GLU A 62 3.44 20.22 -1.09
CA GLU A 62 3.21 21.65 -0.86
C GLU A 62 2.21 21.88 0.28
N GLU A 63 1.08 21.16 0.28
CA GLU A 63 0.07 21.19 1.35
C GLU A 63 0.69 20.93 2.74
N LEU A 64 1.67 20.01 2.79
CA LEU A 64 2.35 19.61 4.03
C LEU A 64 3.60 20.45 4.37
N GLY A 65 3.99 21.42 3.54
CA GLY A 65 5.18 22.23 3.76
C GLY A 65 6.51 21.47 3.63
N LEU A 66 6.54 20.44 2.78
CA LEU A 66 7.69 19.54 2.56
C LEU A 66 8.37 19.75 1.20
N LYS A 67 8.16 20.91 0.59
CA LYS A 67 8.66 21.27 -0.74
C LYS A 67 9.90 22.15 -0.65
#